data_AF-A0A4S0UJ25-F1
#
_entry.id   AF-A0A4S0UJ25-F1
#
_cell.length_a   1.000
_cell.length_b   1.000
_cell.length_c   1.000
_cell.angle_alpha   90.00
_cell.angle_beta   90.00
_cell.angle_gamma   90.00
#
_symmetry.space_group_name_H-M   'P 1'
#
loop_
_entity.id
_entity.type
_entity.pdbx_description
1 polymer ?
#
loop_
_entity_poly.entity_id
_entity_poly.type
_entity_poly.pdbx_seq_one_letter_code
_entity_poly.pdbx_strand_id
1 'polypeptide(L)' 'FIESQIMVEVLLIMKASGITALPIHDALMVPASAAATAREVMLSVFKRVAGVEGIVTQSEAQTP' A
#
# COMPACT_ATOMS: atom_id res chain seq x y z
N PHE A 1 -2.32 14.54 7.46
CA PHE A 1 -0.95 14.65 6.88
C PHE A 1 -0.18 13.33 6.93
N ILE A 2 -0.17 12.60 8.05
CA ILE A 2 0.55 11.31 8.18
C ILE A 2 0.10 10.28 7.13
N GLU A 3 -1.20 10.10 6.93
CA GLU A 3 -1.76 9.19 5.92
C GLU A 3 -1.26 9.48 4.50
N SER A 4 -1.23 10.75 4.10
CA SER A 4 -0.73 11.16 2.78
C SER A 4 0.78 10.89 2.63
N GLN A 5 1.57 11.05 3.70
CA GLN A 5 3.00 10.73 3.67
C GLN A 5 3.25 9.23 3.53
N ILE A 6 2.49 8.41 4.26
CA ILE A 6 2.53 6.95 4.15
C ILE A 6 2.22 6.54 2.71
N MET A 7 1.17 7.10 2.11
CA MET A 7 0.78 6.76 0.75
C MET A 7 1.87 7.12 -0.27
N VAL A 8 2.45 8.32 -0.18
CA VAL A 8 3.55 8.74 -1.07
C VAL A 8 4.76 7.82 -0.93
N GLU A 9 5.13 7.45 0.29
CA GLU A 9 6.29 6.58 0.53
C GLU A 9 6.05 5.15 0.02
N VAL A 10 4.86 4.60 0.23
CA VAL A 10 4.46 3.29 -0.33
C VAL A 10 4.55 3.32 -1.86
N LEU A 11 4.04 4.37 -2.51
CA LEU A 11 4.10 4.51 -3.97
C LEU A 11 5.54 4.57 -4.49
N LEU A 12 6.44 5.28 -3.79
CA LEU A 12 7.85 5.35 -4.16
C LEU A 12 8.54 3.98 -4.04
N ILE A 13 8.24 3.22 -2.98
CA ILE A 13 8.78 1.86 -2.79
C ILE A 13 8.25 0.89 -3.85
N MET A 14 6.94 0.95 -4.15
CA MET A 14 6.33 0.13 -5.21
C MET A 14 6.98 0.42 -6.56
N LYS A 15 7.14 1.71 -6.89
CA LYS A 15 7.78 2.16 -8.12
C LYS A 15 9.23 1.67 -8.22
N ALA A 16 10.01 1.78 -7.14
CA ALA A 16 11.38 1.29 -7.10
C ALA A 16 11.46 -0.25 -7.28
N SER A 17 10.41 -0.96 -6.89
CA SER A 17 10.28 -2.41 -7.05
C SER A 17 9.69 -2.84 -8.40
N GLY A 18 9.42 -1.89 -9.31
CA GLY A 18 8.80 -2.17 -10.61
C GLY A 18 7.31 -2.54 -10.54
N ILE A 19 6.66 -2.28 -9.41
CA ILE A 19 5.24 -2.58 -9.19
C ILE A 19 4.43 -1.32 -9.47
N THR A 20 3.55 -1.37 -10.47
CA THR A 20 2.57 -0.31 -10.70
C THR A 20 1.51 -0.36 -9.63
N ALA A 21 1.31 0.74 -8.91
CA ALA A 21 0.32 0.87 -7.86
C ALA A 21 -0.48 2.17 -8.04
N LEU A 22 -1.80 2.09 -7.91
CA LEU A 22 -2.71 3.24 -8.02
C LEU A 22 -3.31 3.56 -6.65
N PRO A 23 -3.09 4.76 -6.09
CA PRO A 23 -3.70 5.16 -4.82
C PRO A 23 -5.18 5.52 -5.03
N ILE A 24 -6.06 5.00 -4.17
CA ILE A 24 -7.49 5.28 -4.15
C ILE A 24 -7.86 5.62 -2.70
N HIS A 25 -7.98 6.91 -2.38
CA HIS A 25 -8.18 7.37 -1.00
C HIS A 25 -7.11 6.81 -0.03
N ASP A 26 -7.50 5.89 0.85
CA ASP A 26 -6.67 5.17 1.82
C ASP A 26 -6.25 3.77 1.35
N ALA A 27 -6.69 3.36 0.16
CA ALA A 27 -6.39 2.06 -0.45
C ALA A 27 -5.36 2.18 -1.58
N LEU A 28 -4.75 1.04 -1.91
CA LEU A 28 -3.79 0.91 -3.00
C LEU A 28 -4.21 -0.24 -3.91
N MET A 29 -4.48 0.06 -5.17
CA MET A 29 -4.74 -0.95 -6.19
C MET A 29 -3.42 -1.39 -6.83
N VAL A 30 -3.17 -2.70 -6.80
CA VAL A 30 -1.96 -3.34 -7.33
C VAL A 30 -2.33 -4.58 -8.14
N PRO A 31 -1.46 -5.08 -9.03
CA PRO A 31 -1.63 -6.41 -9.61
C PRO A 31 -1.79 -7.47 -8.51
N ALA A 32 -2.65 -8.46 -8.74
CA ALA A 32 -2.88 -9.55 -7.78
C ALA A 32 -1.58 -10.27 -7.38
N SER A 33 -0.63 -10.41 -8.31
CA SER A 33 0.69 -10.98 -8.06
C SER A 33 1.54 -10.18 -7.07
N ALA A 34 1.24 -8.90 -6.87
CA ALA A 34 1.96 -7.98 -5.99
C ALA A 34 1.21 -7.67 -4.69
N ALA A 35 0.02 -8.25 -4.46
CA ALA A 35 -0.82 -7.95 -3.30
C ALA A 35 -0.11 -8.23 -1.96
N ALA A 36 0.63 -9.34 -1.86
CA ALA A 36 1.39 -9.67 -0.66
C ALA A 36 2.49 -8.65 -0.37
N THR A 37 3.29 -8.30 -1.39
CA THR A 37 4.33 -7.26 -1.29
C THR A 37 3.73 -5.90 -0.94
N ALA A 38 2.60 -5.56 -1.54
CA ALA A 38 1.88 -4.31 -1.25
C ALA A 38 1.46 -4.20 0.21
N ARG A 39 0.89 -5.28 0.74
CA ARG A 39 0.51 -5.39 2.14
C ARG A 39 1.69 -5.23 3.08
N GLU A 40 2.80 -5.93 2.81
CA GLU A 40 4.01 -5.86 3.64
C GLU A 40 4.62 -4.46 3.66
N VAL A 41 4.75 -3.82 2.50
CA VAL A 41 5.29 -2.46 2.40
C VAL A 41 4.37 -1.47 3.12
N MET A 42 3.06 -1.57 2.92
CA MET A 42 2.11 -0.66 3.56
C MET A 42 2.15 -0.78 5.09
N LEU A 43 2.20 -2.00 5.63
CA LEU A 43 2.35 -2.24 7.07
C LEU A 43 3.70 -1.74 7.62
N SER A 44 4.79 -1.96 6.87
CA SER A 44 6.13 -1.52 7.25
C SER A 44 6.24 0.00 7.32
N VAL A 45 5.74 0.70 6.29
CA VAL A 45 5.70 2.16 6.24
C VAL A 45 4.79 2.70 7.34
N PHE A 46 3.61 2.11 7.54
CA PHE A 46 2.67 2.52 8.57
C PHE A 46 3.29 2.41 9.97
N LYS A 47 3.94 1.28 10.29
CA LYS A 47 4.62 1.09 11.58
C LYS A 47 5.76 2.09 11.78
N ARG A 48 6.52 2.41 10.73
CA ARG A 48 7.63 3.37 10.80
C ARG A 48 7.17 4.81 11.00
N VAL A 49 6.12 5.23 10.29
CA VAL A 49 5.67 6.64 10.29
C VAL A 49 4.70 6.92 11.43
N ALA A 50 3.74 6.02 11.67
CA ALA A 50 2.71 6.19 12.70
C ALA A 50 3.13 5.65 14.07
N GLY A 51 4.16 4.79 14.13
CA GLY A 51 4.65 4.20 15.38
C GLY A 51 3.74 3.11 15.98
N VAL A 52 2.68 2.73 15.27
CA VAL A 52 1.67 1.75 15.71
C VAL A 52 1.45 0.69 14.64
N GLU A 53 0.94 -0.48 15.04
CA GLU A 53 0.61 -1.54 14.08
C GLU A 53 -0.70 -1.23 13.35
N GLY A 54 -0.67 -1.28 12.02
CA GLY A 54 -1.83 -1.10 11.16
C GLY A 54 -2.46 -2.43 10.78
N ILE A 55 -3.69 -2.37 10.27
CA ILE A 55 -4.36 -3.51 9.65
C ILE A 55 -4.57 -3.16 8.18
N VAL A 56 -4.08 -4.01 7.28
CA VAL A 56 -4.32 -3.90 5.84
C VAL A 56 -5.11 -5.13 5.41
N THR A 57 -6.32 -4.88 4.92
CA THR A 57 -7.19 -5.88 4.32
C THR A 57 -7.07 -5.83 2.81
N GLN A 58 -7.13 -7.00 2.16
CA GLN A 58 -7.18 -7.10 0.71
C GLN A 58 -8.65 -7.24 0.31
N SER A 59 -9.11 -6.39 -0.60
CA SER A 59 -10.35 -6.57 -1.33
C SER A 59 -10.02 -6.96 -2.77
N GLU A 60 -10.66 -8.02 -3.27
CA GLU A 60 -10.61 -8.34 -4.68
C GLU A 60 -11.58 -7.41 -5.42
N ALA A 61 -11.12 -6.77 -6.49
CA ALA A 61 -12.03 -6.09 -7.40
C ALA A 61 -12.93 -7.16 -8.02
N GLN A 62 -14.19 -7.23 -7.56
CA GLN A 62 -15.21 -8.09 -8.17
C GLN A 62 -15.28 -7.73 -9.65
N THR A 63 -14.88 -8.69 -10.49
CA THR A 63 -15.05 -8.58 -11.93
C THR A 63 -16.55 -8.76 -12.20
N PRO A 64 -17.22 -7.81 -12.86
CA PRO A 64 -18.64 -7.93 -13.19
C PRO A 64 -18.91 -9.07 -14.19
#